data_AF-A0AAV2KWG3-F1
#
_entry.id   AF-A0AAV2KWG3-F1
#
_cell.length_a   1.000
_cell.length_b   1.000
_cell.length_c   1.000
_cell.angle_alpha   90.00
_cell.angle_beta   90.00
_cell.angle_gamma   90.00
#
_symmetry.space_group_name_H-M   'P 1'
#
loop_
_entity.id
_entity.type
_entity.pdbx_description
1 polymer ?
#
loop_
_entity_poly.entity_id
_entity_poly.type
_entity_poly.pdbx_seq_one_letter_code
_entity_poly.pdbx_strand_id
1 'polypeptide(L)'
;MGIPGRDGRDGRKGEKGEKGDTGLKGRVGTPGAGARGDPGPPGKQGPMGERGDVGRPGQPGQGGQKGDKGKRGRRGTGGVCKCGSLLPKSAFSVAITSSYPTEKIPIKFDRILLDEGGHYSPETGKFICAYPGIYYFSYDISVANKHLAIALVHNGQYRIKTFDTNTGHHDVASGSTAIFLNPEDEVWLEIFYVNQNGLFTDPGQADSLFSGFLLYADTNYFDTLAEDYV
;
A
#
# COMPACT_ATOMS: atom_id res chain seq x y z
N MET A 1 0.22 -30.73 -28.65
CA MET A 1 1.46 -30.41 -29.40
C MET A 1 1.23 -30.88 -30.83
N GLY A 2 1.09 -29.97 -31.79
CA GLY A 2 0.80 -30.31 -33.20
C GLY A 2 1.87 -29.72 -34.11
N ILE A 3 2.30 -30.48 -35.11
CA ILE A 3 3.40 -30.12 -36.02
C ILE A 3 2.95 -28.95 -36.91
N PRO A 4 3.73 -27.87 -37.09
CA PRO A 4 3.38 -26.78 -38.01
C PRO A 4 3.20 -27.27 -39.45
N GLY A 5 2.21 -26.69 -40.16
CA GLY A 5 1.92 -27.03 -41.56
C GLY A 5 3.06 -26.64 -42.51
N ARG A 6 3.24 -27.41 -43.59
CA ARG A 6 4.28 -27.17 -44.60
C ARG A 6 3.99 -25.91 -45.42
N ASP A 7 5.04 -25.17 -45.75
CA ASP A 7 4.99 -23.98 -46.60
C ASP A 7 4.40 -24.27 -48.00
N GLY A 8 3.72 -23.28 -48.59
CA GLY A 8 3.12 -23.37 -49.92
C GLY A 8 4.16 -23.39 -51.05
N ARG A 9 3.87 -24.06 -52.18
CA ARG A 9 4.77 -24.15 -53.33
C ARG A 9 4.83 -22.84 -54.12
N ASP A 10 6.01 -22.52 -54.65
CA ASP A 10 6.25 -21.35 -55.51
C ASP A 10 5.42 -21.38 -56.80
N GLY A 11 5.03 -20.20 -57.30
CA GLY A 11 4.26 -20.02 -58.54
C GLY A 11 5.07 -20.31 -59.81
N ARG A 12 4.40 -20.78 -60.87
CA ARG A 12 5.05 -21.09 -62.18
C ARG A 12 5.50 -19.82 -62.91
N LYS A 13 6.64 -19.92 -63.61
CA LYS A 13 7.22 -18.85 -64.44
C LYS A 13 6.32 -18.56 -65.65
N GLY A 14 6.12 -17.28 -65.98
CA GLY A 14 5.33 -16.83 -67.14
C GLY A 14 5.98 -17.17 -68.48
N GLU A 15 5.16 -17.32 -69.52
CA GLU A 15 5.57 -17.67 -70.88
C GLU A 15 6.32 -16.53 -71.60
N LYS A 16 7.16 -16.89 -72.58
CA LYS A 16 7.99 -15.96 -73.36
C LYS A 16 7.17 -15.36 -74.51
N GLY A 17 7.22 -14.04 -74.68
CA GLY A 17 6.53 -13.35 -75.77
C GLY A 17 7.02 -13.75 -77.17
N GLU A 18 6.12 -13.71 -78.15
CA GLU A 18 6.37 -14.06 -79.55
C GLU A 18 7.27 -13.04 -80.29
N LYS A 19 7.97 -13.52 -81.33
CA LYS A 19 8.90 -12.71 -82.13
C LYS A 19 8.14 -12.00 -83.25
N GLY A 20 8.38 -10.69 -83.44
CA GLY A 20 7.73 -9.92 -84.51
C GLY A 20 8.17 -10.30 -85.93
N ASP A 21 7.24 -10.17 -86.88
CA ASP A 21 7.39 -10.53 -88.29
C ASP A 21 8.31 -9.57 -89.09
N THR A 22 8.91 -10.07 -90.17
CA THR A 22 9.84 -9.32 -91.04
C THR A 22 9.12 -8.69 -92.24
N GLY A 23 9.30 -7.38 -92.47
CA GLY A 23 8.71 -6.64 -93.59
C GLY A 23 9.54 -6.60 -94.88
N LEU A 24 8.95 -7.18 -95.92
CA LEU A 24 9.13 -7.20 -97.40
C LEU A 24 10.27 -6.45 -98.13
N LYS A 25 10.83 -7.14 -99.15
CA LYS A 25 11.86 -6.69 -100.11
C LYS A 25 11.27 -5.82 -101.24
N GLY A 26 12.01 -4.80 -101.68
CA GLY A 26 11.54 -3.71 -102.56
C GLY A 26 11.27 -4.04 -104.04
N ARG A 27 10.67 -3.07 -104.75
CA ARG A 27 10.44 -3.11 -106.20
C ARG A 27 11.57 -2.41 -106.97
N VAL A 28 12.03 -3.05 -108.04
CA VAL A 28 12.98 -2.51 -109.04
C VAL A 28 12.21 -1.72 -110.11
N GLY A 29 12.77 -0.58 -110.55
CA GLY A 29 12.26 0.23 -111.67
C GLY A 29 13.34 0.47 -112.74
N THR A 30 12.91 0.43 -114.00
CA THR A 30 13.59 0.19 -115.29
C THR A 30 14.32 1.39 -115.95
N PRO A 31 15.16 1.17 -116.99
CA PRO A 31 16.05 2.17 -117.59
C PRO A 31 15.41 3.05 -118.68
N GLY A 32 15.87 4.31 -118.81
CA GLY A 32 15.48 5.22 -119.88
C GLY A 32 16.51 6.33 -120.11
N ALA A 33 16.87 6.55 -121.38
CA ALA A 33 17.89 7.49 -121.85
C ALA A 33 17.42 8.96 -121.88
N GLY A 34 18.33 9.90 -121.60
CA GLY A 34 18.15 11.34 -121.85
C GLY A 34 18.83 12.23 -120.81
N ALA A 35 19.94 12.87 -121.19
CA ALA A 35 20.78 13.68 -120.31
C ALA A 35 20.05 14.92 -119.76
N ARG A 36 19.81 14.96 -118.45
CA ARG A 36 19.55 16.17 -117.64
C ARG A 36 19.89 15.87 -116.18
N GLY A 37 20.54 16.84 -115.50
CA GLY A 37 21.35 16.69 -114.29
C GLY A 37 20.83 15.78 -113.18
N ASP A 38 21.77 15.06 -112.55
CA ASP A 38 21.53 14.14 -111.44
C ASP A 38 20.81 14.85 -110.27
N PRO A 39 19.60 14.39 -109.87
CA PRO A 39 18.98 14.79 -108.62
C PRO A 39 19.88 14.39 -107.44
N GLY A 40 19.93 15.25 -106.41
CA GLY A 40 20.76 15.03 -105.23
C GLY A 40 20.52 13.65 -104.56
N PRO A 41 21.54 13.08 -103.88
CA PRO A 41 21.43 11.76 -103.28
C PRO A 41 20.23 11.70 -102.32
N PRO A 42 19.48 10.58 -102.30
CA PRO A 42 18.38 10.40 -101.36
C PRO A 42 18.84 10.63 -99.91
N GLY A 43 18.01 11.31 -99.12
CA GLY A 43 18.31 11.59 -97.72
C GLY A 43 18.65 10.31 -96.95
N LYS A 44 19.62 10.39 -96.04
CA LYS A 44 20.04 9.27 -95.19
C LYS A 44 18.81 8.67 -94.47
N GLN A 45 18.70 7.35 -94.47
CA GLN A 45 17.69 6.61 -93.71
C GLN A 45 17.70 7.10 -92.24
N GLY A 46 16.52 7.44 -91.71
CA GLY A 46 16.39 7.84 -90.31
C GLY A 46 16.88 6.73 -89.37
N PRO A 47 17.46 7.07 -88.20
CA PRO A 47 17.94 6.07 -87.25
C PRO A 47 16.81 5.13 -86.83
N MET A 48 17.15 3.85 -86.65
CA MET A 48 16.26 2.83 -86.09
C MET A 48 15.69 3.32 -84.75
N GLY A 49 14.38 3.23 -84.58
CA GLY A 49 13.72 3.61 -83.32
C GLY A 49 14.31 2.85 -82.14
N GLU A 50 14.51 3.55 -81.02
CA GLU A 50 15.05 2.97 -79.80
C GLU A 50 14.21 1.77 -79.33
N ARG A 51 14.88 0.71 -78.87
CA ARG A 51 14.24 -0.46 -78.28
C ARG A 51 13.43 0.01 -77.06
N GLY A 52 12.14 -0.29 -77.02
CA GLY A 52 11.30 0.02 -75.86
C GLY A 52 11.87 -0.55 -74.56
N ASP A 53 11.81 0.23 -73.49
CA ASP A 53 12.36 -0.10 -72.19
C ASP A 53 11.80 -1.43 -71.63
N VAL A 54 12.66 -2.16 -70.92
CA VAL A 54 12.27 -3.37 -70.20
C VAL A 54 11.21 -3.02 -69.15
N GLY A 55 10.07 -3.72 -69.18
CA GLY A 55 9.00 -3.54 -68.20
C GLY A 55 9.51 -3.68 -66.76
N ARG A 56 9.05 -2.80 -65.87
CA ARG A 56 9.49 -2.78 -64.46
C ARG A 56 9.20 -4.12 -63.77
N PRO A 57 10.08 -4.62 -62.88
CA PRO A 57 9.80 -5.79 -62.07
C PRO A 57 8.47 -5.66 -61.31
N GLY A 58 7.72 -6.77 -61.21
CA GLY A 58 6.49 -6.80 -60.41
C GLY A 58 6.76 -6.46 -58.95
N GLN A 59 5.81 -5.80 -58.29
CA GLN A 59 5.95 -5.44 -56.88
C GLN A 59 6.09 -6.69 -55.99
N PRO A 60 6.95 -6.67 -54.95
CA PRO A 60 7.01 -7.74 -53.95
C PRO A 60 5.63 -7.98 -53.33
N GLY A 61 5.26 -9.26 -53.13
CA GLY A 61 4.02 -9.62 -52.45
C GLY A 61 3.96 -9.04 -51.04
N GLN A 62 2.77 -8.66 -50.58
CA GLN A 62 2.58 -8.17 -49.22
C GLN A 62 2.97 -9.25 -48.20
N GLY A 63 3.83 -8.89 -47.24
CA GLY A 63 4.22 -9.78 -46.15
C GLY A 63 3.01 -10.24 -45.33
N GLY A 64 3.01 -11.51 -44.91
CA GLY A 64 1.92 -12.08 -44.11
C GLY A 64 1.67 -11.30 -42.82
N GLN A 65 0.39 -11.21 -42.42
CA GLN A 65 0.02 -10.52 -41.19
C GLN A 65 0.69 -11.17 -39.97
N LYS A 66 1.27 -10.34 -39.10
CA LYS A 66 1.87 -10.77 -37.83
C LYS A 66 0.79 -11.43 -36.97
N GLY A 67 1.06 -12.64 -36.47
CA GLY A 67 0.13 -13.36 -35.60
C GLY A 67 -0.30 -12.56 -34.37
N ASP A 68 -1.52 -12.79 -33.91
CA ASP A 68 -2.13 -12.05 -32.81
C ASP A 68 -1.28 -12.12 -31.53
N LYS A 69 -1.22 -10.99 -30.82
CA LYS A 69 -0.52 -10.90 -29.54
C LYS A 69 -1.20 -11.82 -28.52
N GLY A 70 -0.43 -12.67 -27.86
CA GLY A 70 -0.93 -13.57 -26.82
C GLY A 70 -1.73 -12.82 -25.75
N LYS A 71 -2.83 -13.43 -25.28
CA LYS A 71 -3.72 -12.82 -24.29
C LYS A 71 -2.94 -12.45 -23.03
N ARG A 72 -3.18 -11.25 -22.50
CA ARG A 72 -2.61 -10.78 -21.23
C ARG A 72 -2.94 -11.80 -20.13
N GLY A 73 -1.92 -12.22 -19.38
CA GLY A 73 -2.09 -13.10 -18.22
C GLY A 73 -3.14 -12.56 -17.27
N ARG A 74 -3.88 -13.45 -16.60
CA ARG A 74 -4.87 -13.05 -15.60
C ARG A 74 -4.18 -12.20 -14.54
N ARG A 75 -4.82 -11.08 -14.16
CA ARG A 75 -4.37 -10.27 -13.03
C ARG A 75 -4.28 -11.19 -11.81
N GLY A 76 -3.13 -11.23 -11.14
CA GLY A 76 -3.03 -11.91 -9.85
C GLY A 76 -4.14 -11.40 -8.94
N THR A 77 -4.75 -12.30 -8.17
CA THR A 77 -5.66 -11.90 -7.09
C THR A 77 -4.91 -10.91 -6.21
N GLY A 78 -5.47 -9.71 -6.03
CA GLY A 78 -4.86 -8.71 -5.16
C GLY A 78 -4.60 -9.34 -3.80
N GLY A 79 -3.37 -9.19 -3.28
CA GLY A 79 -3.10 -9.53 -1.90
C GLY A 79 -4.10 -8.78 -1.01
N VAL A 80 -4.69 -9.48 -0.05
CA VAL A 80 -5.51 -8.85 0.96
C VAL A 80 -4.56 -8.01 1.81
N CYS A 81 -4.50 -6.70 1.57
CA CYS A 81 -3.89 -5.79 2.53
C CYS A 81 -4.74 -5.86 3.81
N LYS A 82 -4.25 -6.59 4.82
CA LYS A 82 -4.73 -6.48 6.21
C LYS A 82 -4.21 -5.21 6.88
N CYS A 83 -4.06 -4.10 6.15
CA CYS A 83 -3.79 -2.81 6.78
C CYS A 83 -5.08 -2.34 7.47
N GLY A 84 -5.25 -2.72 8.74
CA GLY A 84 -6.34 -2.24 9.59
C GLY A 84 -7.15 -3.29 10.35
N SER A 85 -6.85 -4.60 10.24
CA SER A 85 -7.65 -5.63 10.94
C SER A 85 -7.16 -6.00 12.35
N LEU A 86 -6.02 -5.47 12.81
CA LEU A 86 -5.46 -5.70 14.15
C LEU A 86 -4.89 -4.39 14.72
N LEU A 87 -5.72 -3.34 14.82
CA LEU A 87 -5.33 -2.18 15.61
C LEU A 87 -5.40 -2.59 17.09
N PRO A 88 -4.27 -2.65 17.82
CA PRO A 88 -4.31 -2.95 19.25
C PRO A 88 -5.11 -1.87 19.97
N LYS A 89 -6.12 -2.29 20.71
CA LYS A 89 -6.92 -1.42 21.56
C LYS A 89 -6.64 -1.80 23.01
N SER A 90 -6.23 -0.82 23.78
CA SER A 90 -6.01 -0.96 25.21
C SER A 90 -6.40 0.35 25.85
N ALA A 91 -7.53 0.35 26.56
CA ALA A 91 -8.01 1.51 27.28
C ALA A 91 -8.88 1.07 28.44
N PHE A 92 -8.71 1.69 29.60
CA PHE A 92 -9.57 1.50 30.74
C PHE A 92 -9.91 2.83 31.39
N SER A 93 -11.08 2.87 32.02
CA SER A 93 -11.51 3.94 32.90
C SER A 93 -12.30 3.32 34.03
N VAL A 94 -11.86 3.56 35.26
CA VAL A 94 -12.38 2.91 36.45
C VAL A 94 -12.62 3.93 37.55
N ALA A 95 -13.63 3.66 38.37
CA ALA A 95 -14.00 4.44 39.53
C ALA A 95 -13.92 3.58 40.79
N ILE A 96 -13.73 4.21 41.93
CA ILE A 96 -13.74 3.56 43.23
C ILE A 96 -15.04 3.84 43.96
N THR A 97 -15.61 2.83 44.62
CA THR A 97 -16.87 2.95 45.38
C THR A 97 -16.66 3.05 46.89
N SER A 98 -15.45 2.78 47.38
CA SER A 98 -15.09 2.87 48.80
C SER A 98 -14.14 4.03 49.07
N SER A 99 -14.45 4.82 50.09
CA SER A 99 -13.55 5.86 50.59
C SER A 99 -12.44 5.28 51.48
N TYR A 100 -11.36 6.04 51.66
CA TYR A 100 -10.24 5.73 52.57
C TYR A 100 -9.60 4.34 52.35
N PRO A 101 -9.10 4.04 51.14
CA PRO A 101 -8.49 2.75 50.85
C PRO A 101 -7.24 2.51 51.72
N THR A 102 -6.83 1.25 51.80
CA THR A 102 -5.65 0.83 52.57
C THR A 102 -4.37 1.42 51.97
N GLU A 103 -3.47 1.87 52.84
CA GLU A 103 -2.20 2.48 52.46
C GLU A 103 -1.15 1.40 52.11
N LYS A 104 -0.10 1.79 51.36
CA LYS A 104 1.03 0.92 50.99
C LYS A 104 0.70 -0.33 50.15
N ILE A 105 -0.51 -0.37 49.59
CA ILE A 105 -0.93 -1.41 48.64
C ILE A 105 -1.64 -0.77 47.45
N PRO A 106 -1.75 -1.47 46.31
CA PRO A 106 -2.50 -0.96 45.16
C PRO A 106 -3.95 -0.64 45.53
N ILE A 107 -4.41 0.53 45.08
CA ILE A 107 -5.79 0.98 45.25
C ILE A 107 -6.66 0.21 44.26
N LYS A 108 -7.70 -0.45 44.77
CA LYS A 108 -8.64 -1.23 43.97
C LYS A 108 -9.79 -0.34 43.52
N PHE A 109 -9.81 0.00 42.23
CA PHE A 109 -10.97 0.64 41.62
C PHE A 109 -11.89 -0.46 41.11
N ASP A 110 -12.98 -0.67 41.84
CA ASP A 110 -13.88 -1.81 41.70
C ASP A 110 -15.00 -1.57 40.68
N ARG A 111 -15.28 -0.32 40.33
CA ARG A 111 -16.31 0.04 39.36
C ARG A 111 -15.70 0.30 37.99
N ILE A 112 -15.90 -0.62 37.07
CA ILE A 112 -15.45 -0.46 35.68
C ILE A 112 -16.42 0.45 34.91
N LEU A 113 -15.90 1.55 34.35
CA LEU A 113 -16.65 2.41 33.41
C LEU A 113 -16.37 2.01 31.96
N LEU A 114 -15.12 1.65 31.67
CA LEU A 114 -14.64 1.15 30.38
C LEU A 114 -13.45 0.21 30.62
N ASP A 115 -13.39 -0.90 29.90
CA ASP A 115 -12.19 -1.76 29.84
C ASP A 115 -12.11 -2.43 28.45
N GLU A 116 -11.62 -1.66 27.49
CA GLU A 116 -11.35 -2.13 26.13
C GLU A 116 -10.00 -2.85 26.11
N GLY A 117 -10.06 -4.18 25.96
CA GLY A 117 -8.89 -5.06 25.97
C GLY A 117 -8.83 -5.98 27.18
N GLY A 118 -9.56 -5.67 28.27
CA GLY A 118 -9.55 -6.51 29.48
C GLY A 118 -8.21 -6.47 30.20
N HIS A 119 -7.51 -5.33 30.14
CA HIS A 119 -6.14 -5.19 30.62
C HIS A 119 -6.07 -4.60 32.04
N TYR A 120 -7.23 -4.20 32.60
CA TYR A 120 -7.33 -3.76 33.99
C TYR A 120 -7.97 -4.84 34.87
N SER A 121 -7.37 -5.10 36.03
CA SER A 121 -7.89 -6.07 36.99
C SER A 121 -8.46 -5.35 38.22
N PRO A 122 -9.80 -5.34 38.42
CA PRO A 122 -10.42 -4.69 39.59
C PRO A 122 -10.10 -5.42 40.91
N GLU A 123 -9.78 -6.73 40.84
CA GLU A 123 -9.42 -7.51 42.03
C GLU A 123 -8.06 -7.09 42.62
N THR A 124 -7.14 -6.67 41.75
CA THR A 124 -5.78 -6.28 42.12
C THR A 124 -5.57 -4.76 42.14
N GLY A 125 -6.39 -4.01 41.41
CA GLY A 125 -6.22 -2.56 41.22
C GLY A 125 -5.19 -2.19 40.16
N LYS A 126 -4.69 -3.17 39.39
CA LYS A 126 -3.56 -2.99 38.46
C LYS A 126 -4.00 -3.04 37.00
N PHE A 127 -3.35 -2.24 36.19
CA PHE A 127 -3.30 -2.36 34.74
C PHE A 127 -2.09 -3.22 34.35
N ILE A 128 -2.28 -4.20 33.48
CA ILE A 128 -1.23 -5.06 32.93
C ILE A 128 -1.13 -4.78 31.44
N CYS A 129 0.04 -4.32 31.01
CA CYS A 129 0.27 -3.98 29.62
C CYS A 129 0.27 -5.23 28.74
N ALA A 130 -0.60 -5.29 27.73
CA ALA A 130 -0.60 -6.36 26.74
C ALA A 130 0.19 -6.02 25.46
N TYR A 131 0.24 -4.73 25.10
CA TYR A 131 0.84 -4.26 23.86
C TYR A 131 1.94 -3.24 24.13
N PRO A 132 3.16 -3.40 23.60
CA PRO A 132 4.21 -2.43 23.79
C PRO A 132 3.83 -1.10 23.13
N GLY A 133 4.16 0.00 23.80
CA GLY A 133 3.86 1.32 23.27
C GLY A 133 3.85 2.42 24.31
N ILE A 134 3.45 3.61 23.87
CA ILE A 134 3.27 4.79 24.72
C ILE A 134 1.84 4.79 25.24
N TYR A 135 1.70 4.75 26.56
CA TYR A 135 0.43 4.85 27.27
C TYR A 135 0.32 6.19 27.95
N TYR A 136 -0.90 6.73 27.99
CA TYR A 136 -1.25 7.88 28.80
C TYR A 136 -2.09 7.43 29.98
N PHE A 137 -1.72 7.85 31.18
CA PHE A 137 -2.46 7.60 32.40
C PHE A 137 -2.88 8.93 33.02
N SER A 138 -4.10 8.97 33.54
CA SER A 138 -4.66 10.11 34.26
C SER A 138 -5.49 9.63 35.43
N TYR A 139 -5.48 10.39 36.51
CA TYR A 139 -6.37 10.18 37.64
C TYR A 139 -6.88 11.50 38.17
N ASP A 140 -8.10 11.46 38.66
CA ASP A 140 -8.82 12.58 39.23
C ASP A 140 -9.42 12.10 40.55
N ILE A 141 -8.86 12.55 41.67
CA ILE A 141 -9.15 12.02 43.00
C ILE A 141 -9.80 13.09 43.85
N SER A 142 -11.01 12.81 44.32
CA SER A 142 -11.68 13.64 45.31
C SER A 142 -11.07 13.40 46.69
N VAL A 143 -10.77 14.46 47.43
CA VAL A 143 -10.09 14.42 48.72
C VAL A 143 -10.99 14.97 49.82
N ALA A 144 -11.16 14.23 50.92
CA ALA A 144 -12.00 14.67 52.04
C ALA A 144 -11.47 14.21 53.41
N ASN A 145 -11.60 15.06 54.42
CA ASN A 145 -11.33 14.82 55.86
C ASN A 145 -9.87 14.48 56.25
N LYS A 146 -9.03 14.02 55.33
CA LYS A 146 -7.60 13.72 55.54
C LYS A 146 -6.79 14.23 54.36
N HIS A 147 -5.47 14.40 54.54
CA HIS A 147 -4.61 14.71 53.39
C HIS A 147 -4.42 13.47 52.50
N LEU A 148 -4.01 13.71 51.26
CA LEU A 148 -3.82 12.68 50.25
C LEU A 148 -2.35 12.64 49.83
N ALA A 149 -1.76 11.45 49.81
CA ALA A 149 -0.44 11.20 49.23
C ALA A 149 -0.50 10.00 48.29
N ILE A 150 -0.83 10.24 47.02
CA ILE A 150 -1.00 9.20 46.01
C ILE A 150 0.15 9.22 45.00
N ALA A 151 0.50 8.05 44.48
CA ALA A 151 1.51 7.92 43.45
C ALA A 151 1.06 6.96 42.35
N LEU A 152 1.43 7.29 41.11
CA LEU A 152 1.39 6.35 39.99
C LEU A 152 2.66 5.51 40.02
N VAL A 153 2.48 4.19 40.11
CA VAL A 153 3.54 3.21 40.22
C VAL A 153 3.64 2.42 38.92
N HIS A 154 4.85 2.21 38.45
CA HIS A 154 5.15 1.33 37.31
C HIS A 154 6.23 0.34 37.75
N ASN A 155 5.91 -0.97 37.75
CA ASN A 155 6.80 -2.05 38.19
C ASN A 155 7.47 -1.78 39.54
N GLY A 156 6.69 -1.25 40.51
CA GLY A 156 7.17 -0.92 41.86
C GLY A 156 7.92 0.41 41.99
N GLN A 157 8.16 1.12 40.89
CA GLN A 157 8.79 2.45 40.91
C GLN A 157 7.76 3.57 40.82
N TYR A 158 7.86 4.57 41.70
CA TYR A 158 7.02 5.76 41.65
C TYR A 158 7.37 6.65 40.45
N ARG A 159 6.41 6.85 39.55
CA ARG A 159 6.56 7.69 38.35
C ARG A 159 6.06 9.11 38.59
N ILE A 160 4.89 9.23 39.21
CA ILE A 160 4.33 10.51 39.67
C ILE A 160 3.96 10.36 41.12
N LYS A 161 4.16 11.45 41.89
CA LYS A 161 3.65 11.59 43.25
C LYS A 161 2.82 12.88 43.29
N THR A 162 1.58 12.76 43.74
CA THR A 162 0.69 13.88 44.00
C THR A 162 0.43 13.94 45.50
N PHE A 163 0.59 15.12 46.08
CA PHE A 163 0.30 15.37 47.47
C PHE A 163 -0.67 16.54 47.58
N ASP A 164 -1.71 16.37 48.38
CA ASP A 164 -2.72 17.37 48.61
C ASP A 164 -2.99 17.50 50.11
N THR A 165 -2.84 18.72 50.65
CA THR A 165 -3.09 19.05 52.06
C THR A 165 -4.51 19.52 52.26
N ASN A 166 -5.41 18.59 52.56
CA ASN A 166 -6.79 18.96 52.89
C ASN A 166 -6.85 19.75 54.23
N THR A 167 -7.55 20.89 54.21
CA THR A 167 -7.73 21.80 55.36
C THR A 167 -9.16 21.80 55.96
N GLY A 168 -10.00 20.86 55.56
CA GLY A 168 -11.39 20.69 56.04
C GLY A 168 -12.46 20.87 54.95
N HIS A 169 -12.07 21.04 53.70
CA HIS A 169 -12.97 21.14 52.54
C HIS A 169 -12.80 19.94 51.60
N HIS A 170 -13.72 19.79 50.65
CA HIS A 170 -13.56 18.82 49.56
C HIS A 170 -12.65 19.42 48.50
N ASP A 171 -11.51 18.78 48.26
CA ASP A 171 -10.53 19.18 47.25
C ASP A 171 -10.46 18.11 46.14
N VAL A 172 -9.83 18.44 45.02
CA VAL A 172 -9.58 17.50 43.92
C VAL A 172 -8.11 17.51 43.56
N ALA A 173 -7.49 16.33 43.63
CA ALA A 173 -6.10 16.10 43.27
C ALA A 173 -6.03 15.28 41.99
N SER A 174 -5.45 15.84 40.94
CA SER A 174 -5.28 15.17 39.65
C SER A 174 -3.81 14.98 39.31
N GLY A 175 -3.52 13.99 38.48
CA GLY A 175 -2.18 13.76 37.95
C GLY A 175 -2.24 12.94 36.67
N SER A 176 -1.32 13.22 35.74
CA SER A 176 -1.25 12.50 34.48
C SER A 176 0.16 12.44 33.92
N THR A 177 0.46 11.39 33.14
CA THR A 177 1.73 11.25 32.42
C THR A 177 1.63 10.25 31.29
N ALA A 178 2.55 10.39 30.34
CA ALA A 178 2.79 9.39 29.32
C ALA A 178 4.01 8.52 29.71
N ILE A 179 3.87 7.20 29.58
CA ILE A 179 4.92 6.24 29.91
C ILE A 179 4.99 5.19 28.78
N PHE A 180 6.20 4.83 28.37
CA PHE A 180 6.41 3.67 27.51
C PHE A 180 6.35 2.39 28.35
N LEU A 181 5.55 1.42 27.92
CA LEU A 181 5.37 0.12 28.57
C LEU A 181 5.71 -1.01 27.62
N ASN A 182 6.27 -2.09 28.17
CA ASN A 182 6.44 -3.39 27.53
C ASN A 182 5.31 -4.34 27.95
N PRO A 183 5.10 -5.46 27.24
CA PRO A 183 4.17 -6.50 27.69
C PRO A 183 4.49 -6.97 29.11
N GLU A 184 3.46 -7.25 29.89
CA GLU A 184 3.50 -7.65 31.31
C GLU A 184 3.92 -6.54 32.29
N ASP A 185 4.24 -5.33 31.82
CA ASP A 185 4.48 -4.20 32.72
C ASP A 185 3.19 -3.85 33.49
N GLU A 186 3.33 -3.68 34.80
CA GLU A 186 2.23 -3.37 35.71
C GLU A 186 2.21 -1.88 36.06
N VAL A 187 1.02 -1.27 36.00
CA VAL A 187 0.80 0.13 36.42
C VAL A 187 -0.40 0.20 37.37
N TRP A 188 -0.24 0.93 38.48
CA TRP A 188 -1.31 1.13 39.46
C TRP A 188 -1.16 2.44 40.23
N LEU A 189 -2.19 2.78 41.00
CA LEU A 189 -2.14 3.86 41.98
C LEU A 189 -1.99 3.31 43.40
N GLU A 190 -1.16 3.96 44.19
CA GLU A 190 -0.89 3.56 45.58
C GLU A 190 -0.79 4.78 46.48
N ILE A 191 -1.27 4.65 47.72
CA ILE A 191 -1.06 5.64 48.77
C ILE A 191 0.28 5.35 49.44
N PHE A 192 1.28 6.16 49.11
CA PHE A 192 2.67 5.88 49.46
C PHE A 192 3.09 6.42 50.83
N TYR A 193 2.22 7.15 51.53
CA TYR A 193 2.52 7.73 52.86
C TYR A 193 1.49 7.29 53.90
N VAL A 194 1.92 7.15 55.15
CA VAL A 194 1.08 6.67 56.25
C VAL A 194 0.16 7.78 56.76
N ASN A 195 -1.09 7.46 57.08
CA ASN A 195 -2.17 8.38 57.49
C ASN A 195 -2.55 9.44 56.44
N GLN A 196 -2.23 9.21 55.16
CA GLN A 196 -2.53 10.12 54.06
C GLN A 196 -3.48 9.49 53.05
N ASN A 197 -4.47 8.75 53.55
CA ASN A 197 -5.46 8.06 52.74
C ASN A 197 -6.74 8.86 52.48
N GLY A 198 -6.66 10.19 52.36
CA GLY A 198 -7.82 11.08 52.20
C GLY A 198 -8.63 10.94 50.91
N LEU A 199 -8.40 9.90 50.10
CA LEU A 199 -9.21 9.59 48.93
C LEU A 199 -10.67 9.33 49.36
N PHE A 200 -11.58 10.00 48.69
CA PHE A 200 -13.01 10.01 49.00
C PHE A 200 -13.86 9.78 47.76
N THR A 201 -15.03 9.18 47.95
CA THR A 201 -16.05 8.97 46.92
C THR A 201 -17.41 9.03 47.59
N ASP A 202 -18.34 9.74 46.97
CA ASP A 202 -19.73 9.85 47.36
C ASP A 202 -20.62 9.65 46.13
N PRO A 203 -21.49 8.61 46.09
CA PRO A 203 -22.32 8.29 44.93
C PRO A 203 -23.22 9.42 44.42
N GLY A 204 -23.49 10.45 45.25
CA GLY A 204 -24.34 11.59 44.88
C GLY A 204 -23.58 12.87 44.57
N GLN A 205 -22.29 12.96 44.89
CA GLN A 205 -21.56 14.24 44.90
C GLN A 205 -20.16 14.19 44.30
N ALA A 206 -19.43 13.08 44.42
CA ALA A 206 -18.01 13.04 44.08
C ALA A 206 -17.54 11.65 43.65
N ASP A 207 -16.93 11.56 42.47
CA ASP A 207 -16.25 10.36 42.00
C ASP A 207 -14.72 10.52 42.14
N SER A 208 -14.02 9.39 42.29
CA SER A 208 -12.57 9.32 42.17
C SER A 208 -12.23 8.31 41.08
N LEU A 209 -11.49 8.76 40.07
CA LEU A 209 -11.31 8.07 38.79
C LEU A 209 -9.83 7.78 38.52
N PHE A 210 -9.59 6.66 37.84
CA PHE A 210 -8.30 6.31 37.24
C PHE A 210 -8.53 5.80 35.83
N SER A 211 -7.82 6.36 34.87
CA SER A 211 -7.95 6.04 33.45
C SER A 211 -6.59 5.90 32.80
N GLY A 212 -6.52 5.03 31.79
CA GLY A 212 -5.32 4.89 30.98
C GLY A 212 -5.63 4.30 29.62
N PHE A 213 -4.86 4.69 28.61
CA PHE A 213 -5.04 4.18 27.24
C PHE A 213 -3.75 4.23 26.43
N LEU A 214 -3.68 3.34 25.45
CA LEU A 214 -2.61 3.29 24.45
C LEU A 214 -2.73 4.48 23.49
N LEU A 215 -1.70 5.32 23.46
CA LEU A 215 -1.57 6.42 22.49
C LEU A 215 -0.98 5.92 21.17
N TYR A 216 0.17 5.26 21.27
CA TYR A 216 0.92 4.77 20.11
C TYR A 216 1.44 3.38 20.40
N ALA A 217 0.98 2.41 19.60
CA ALA A 217 1.50 1.06 19.61
C ALA A 217 2.88 1.03 18.94
N ASP A 218 3.82 0.25 19.49
CA ASP A 218 5.08 -0.03 18.81
C ASP A 218 4.84 -0.97 17.64
N THR A 219 4.88 -0.44 16.42
CA THR A 219 4.57 -1.18 15.19
C THR A 219 5.55 -2.31 14.91
N ASN A 220 6.81 -2.18 15.36
CA ASN A 220 7.84 -3.19 15.12
C ASN A 220 7.47 -4.53 15.76
N TYR A 221 6.80 -4.49 16.91
CA TYR A 221 6.34 -5.68 17.62
C TYR A 221 5.26 -6.45 16.84
N PHE A 222 4.36 -5.74 16.16
CA PHE A 222 3.32 -6.37 15.36
C PHE A 222 3.84 -6.91 14.04
N ASP A 223 4.85 -6.25 13.46
CA ASP A 223 5.51 -6.72 12.24
C ASP A 223 6.26 -8.03 12.49
N THR A 224 6.97 -8.17 13.62
CA THR A 224 7.64 -9.43 14.00
C THR A 224 6.65 -10.56 14.25
N LEU A 225 5.51 -10.27 14.89
CA LEU A 225 4.46 -11.28 15.09
C LEU A 225 3.81 -11.68 13.76
N ALA A 226 3.75 -10.81 12.75
CA ALA A 226 3.21 -11.17 11.45
C ALA A 226 4.15 -12.08 10.64
N GLU A 227 5.47 -11.95 10.83
CA GLU A 227 6.47 -12.78 10.16
C GLU A 227 6.55 -14.21 10.73
N ASP A 228 6.31 -14.40 12.04
CA ASP A 228 6.33 -15.73 12.68
C ASP A 228 5.16 -16.66 12.26
N TYR A 229 4.11 -16.11 11.62
CA TYR A 229 2.94 -16.87 11.14
C TYR A 229 2.94 -17.13 9.62
N VAL A 230 4.05 -16.88 8.92
CA VAL A 230 4.23 -17.15 7.47
C VAL A 230 5.24 -18.27 7.25
#